data_AF-A0A7V9KUL2-F1
#
_entry.id   AF-A0A7V9KUL2-F1
#
_cell.length_a   1.000
_cell.length_b   1.000
_cell.length_c   1.000
_cell.angle_alpha   90.00
_cell.angle_beta   90.00
_cell.angle_gamma   90.00
#
_symmetry.space_group_name_H-M   'P 1'
#
loop_
_entity.id
_entity.type
_entity.pdbx_description
1 polymer ?
#
loop_
_entity_poly.entity_id
_entity_poly.type
_entity_poly.pdbx_seq_one_letter_code
_entity_poly.pdbx_strand_id
1 'polypeptide(L)'
;MSDEQLDTENVLSTLQHALQLQAQSILTMTQLAGSLRGLTGTAVKQELRRFVLDELEETYQLIEKHSALGGELTLKVPTIRMSRDPEKALNDLLELECAAMAALHAVIEYSGQEPRSEALEHLLEHAIMRKQQQVDFLWHASGRTEPLS
;
A
#
# COMPACT_ATOMS: atom_id res chain seq x y z
N MET A 1 -19.04 -8.16 -26.26
CA MET A 1 -18.29 -7.97 -25.02
C MET A 1 -17.19 -9.01 -25.07
N SER A 2 -15.93 -8.59 -25.16
CA SER A 2 -14.81 -9.53 -25.22
C SER A 2 -14.65 -10.17 -23.85
N ASP A 3 -14.55 -11.49 -23.80
CA ASP A 3 -14.11 -12.25 -22.62
C ASP A 3 -12.64 -11.86 -22.35
N GLU A 4 -12.43 -10.77 -21.61
CA GLU A 4 -11.11 -10.39 -21.12
C GLU A 4 -10.67 -11.44 -20.08
N GLN A 5 -9.74 -12.30 -20.48
CA GLN A 5 -9.17 -13.33 -19.61
C GLN A 5 -8.15 -12.72 -18.66
N LEU A 6 -8.01 -13.35 -17.49
CA LEU A 6 -6.98 -13.04 -16.51
C LEU A 6 -5.58 -13.18 -17.12
N ASP A 7 -4.85 -12.07 -17.20
CA ASP A 7 -3.44 -12.08 -17.56
C ASP A 7 -2.60 -12.37 -16.32
N THR A 8 -2.43 -13.66 -16.05
CA THR A 8 -1.80 -14.13 -14.82
C THR A 8 -0.35 -13.64 -14.69
N GLU A 9 0.40 -13.57 -15.79
CA GLU A 9 1.81 -13.13 -15.75
C GLU A 9 1.92 -11.65 -15.35
N ASN A 10 1.10 -10.78 -15.97
CA ASN A 10 1.09 -9.37 -15.64
C ASN A 10 0.50 -9.10 -14.25
N VAL A 11 -0.52 -9.85 -13.81
CA VAL A 11 -1.01 -9.79 -12.42
C VAL A 11 0.11 -10.11 -11.43
N LEU A 12 0.83 -11.23 -11.62
CA LEU A 12 1.88 -11.65 -10.70
C LEU A 12 3.02 -10.61 -10.63
N SER A 13 3.50 -10.13 -11.78
CA SER A 13 4.55 -9.12 -11.84
C SER A 13 4.14 -7.81 -11.18
N THR A 14 2.94 -7.32 -11.49
CA THR A 14 2.43 -6.03 -10.97
C THR A 14 2.12 -6.13 -9.47
N LEU A 15 1.53 -7.24 -9.03
CA LEU A 15 1.24 -7.50 -7.62
C LEU A 15 2.53 -7.65 -6.81
N GLN A 16 3.58 -8.27 -7.36
CA GLN A 16 4.90 -8.29 -6.70
C GLN A 16 5.46 -6.88 -6.49
N HIS A 17 5.30 -5.98 -7.46
CA HIS A 17 5.71 -4.59 -7.30
C HIS A 17 4.91 -3.88 -6.20
N ALA A 18 3.58 -4.03 -6.20
CA ALA A 18 2.71 -3.47 -5.17
C ALA A 18 3.07 -3.98 -3.76
N LEU A 19 3.29 -5.30 -3.62
CA LEU A 19 3.68 -5.93 -2.36
C LEU A 19 5.06 -5.47 -1.85
N GLN A 20 6.00 -5.15 -2.75
CA GLN A 20 7.28 -4.55 -2.36
C GLN A 20 7.09 -3.15 -1.78
N LEU A 21 6.22 -2.33 -2.38
CA LEU A 21 5.90 -0.99 -1.88
C LEU A 21 5.12 -1.07 -0.55
N GLN A 22 4.16 -1.98 -0.40
CA GLN A 22 3.47 -2.23 0.87
C GLN A 22 4.46 -2.66 1.97
N ALA A 23 5.38 -3.58 1.67
CA ALA A 23 6.40 -3.99 2.64
C ALA A 23 7.30 -2.81 3.07
N GLN A 24 7.66 -1.92 2.13
CA GLN A 24 8.40 -0.70 2.45
C GLN A 24 7.57 0.28 3.28
N SER A 25 6.29 0.45 2.95
CA SER A 25 5.32 1.30 3.66
C SER A 25 5.15 0.85 5.10
N ILE A 26 4.85 -0.44 5.33
CA ILE A 26 4.72 -1.04 6.67
C ILE A 26 5.95 -0.75 7.54
N LEU A 27 7.15 -0.97 7.01
CA LEU A 27 8.39 -0.74 7.77
C LEU A 27 8.65 0.75 8.02
N THR A 28 8.31 1.62 7.05
CA THR A 28 8.45 3.07 7.19
C THR A 28 7.47 3.62 8.24
N MET A 29 6.20 3.22 8.20
CA MET A 29 5.20 3.56 9.21
C MET A 29 5.60 3.04 10.59
N THR A 30 6.11 1.81 10.68
CA THR A 30 6.60 1.23 11.95
C THR A 30 7.74 2.07 12.53
N GLN A 31 8.70 2.48 11.69
CA GLN A 31 9.80 3.34 12.12
C GLN A 31 9.31 4.72 12.58
N LEU A 32 8.37 5.34 11.86
CA LEU A 32 7.76 6.63 12.27
C LEU A 32 6.99 6.51 13.58
N ALA A 33 6.13 5.49 13.71
CA ALA A 33 5.34 5.25 14.91
C ALA A 33 6.26 5.09 16.15
N GLY A 34 7.40 4.41 15.98
CA GLY A 34 8.40 4.24 17.05
C GLY A 34 9.25 5.49 17.34
N SER A 35 9.49 6.36 16.35
CA SER A 35 10.53 7.40 16.44
C SER A 35 10.04 8.84 16.48
N LEU A 36 8.80 9.13 16.06
CA LEU A 36 8.22 10.48 16.09
C LEU A 36 8.28 11.09 17.51
N ARG A 37 8.39 12.40 17.64
CA ARG A 37 8.46 13.10 18.93
C ARG A 37 7.55 14.33 18.90
N GLY A 38 7.21 14.85 20.09
CA GLY A 38 6.33 16.03 20.23
C GLY A 38 4.84 15.67 20.35
N LEU A 39 4.04 16.65 20.78
CA LEU A 39 2.61 16.49 21.06
C LEU A 39 1.81 16.04 19.83
N THR A 40 2.04 16.67 18.68
CA THR A 40 1.41 16.30 17.39
C THR A 40 1.79 14.88 16.97
N GLY A 41 3.02 14.46 17.27
CA GLY A 41 3.50 13.12 16.97
C GLY A 41 2.73 12.02 17.72
N THR A 42 2.22 12.27 18.92
CA THR A 42 1.55 11.23 19.72
C THR A 42 0.27 10.70 19.09
N ALA A 43 -0.57 11.58 18.52
CA ALA A 43 -1.80 11.16 17.83
C ALA A 43 -1.48 10.41 16.52
N VAL A 44 -0.54 10.94 15.73
CA VAL A 44 -0.09 10.34 14.48
C VAL A 44 0.48 8.93 14.70
N LYS A 45 1.25 8.73 15.78
CA LYS A 45 1.80 7.40 16.12
C LYS A 45 0.74 6.32 16.31
N GLN A 46 -0.38 6.66 16.95
CA GLN A 46 -1.44 5.68 17.20
C GLN A 46 -2.11 5.25 15.90
N GLU A 47 -2.38 6.21 15.01
CA GLU A 47 -2.92 5.92 13.67
C GLU A 47 -1.95 5.15 12.79
N LEU A 48 -0.67 5.54 12.75
CA LEU A 48 0.35 4.78 12.00
C LEU A 48 0.46 3.34 12.50
N ARG A 49 0.38 3.11 13.82
CA ARG A 49 0.37 1.75 14.37
C ARG A 49 -0.85 0.96 13.93
N ARG A 50 -2.04 1.57 13.88
CA ARG A 50 -3.26 0.93 13.39
C ARG A 50 -3.11 0.56 11.91
N PHE A 51 -2.64 1.49 11.07
CA PHE A 51 -2.39 1.26 9.66
C PHE A 51 -1.42 0.11 9.41
N VAL A 52 -0.33 0.01 10.18
CA VAL A 52 0.60 -1.12 10.10
C VAL A 52 -0.11 -2.46 10.32
N LEU A 53 -0.99 -2.56 11.31
CA LEU A 53 -1.71 -3.81 11.59
C LEU A 53 -2.72 -4.15 10.50
N ASP A 54 -3.49 -3.15 10.06
CA ASP A 54 -4.49 -3.33 9.00
C ASP A 54 -3.81 -3.74 7.68
N GLU A 55 -2.69 -3.12 7.33
CA GLU A 55 -1.96 -3.41 6.09
C GLU A 55 -1.20 -4.74 6.14
N LEU A 56 -0.75 -5.18 7.31
CA LEU A 56 -0.14 -6.51 7.46
C LEU A 56 -1.13 -7.64 7.15
N GLU A 57 -2.37 -7.52 7.64
CA GLU A 57 -3.43 -8.50 7.37
C GLU A 57 -3.78 -8.54 5.88
N GLU A 58 -3.90 -7.38 5.25
CA GLU A 58 -4.18 -7.28 3.82
C GLU A 58 -3.03 -7.81 2.96
N THR A 59 -1.79 -7.47 3.33
CA THR A 59 -0.58 -8.00 2.69
C THR A 59 -0.58 -9.52 2.74
N TYR A 60 -0.94 -10.13 3.88
CA TYR A 60 -1.07 -11.58 4.00
C TYR A 60 -2.06 -12.15 2.95
N GLN A 61 -3.25 -11.55 2.82
CA GLN A 61 -4.28 -12.00 1.87
C GLN A 61 -3.83 -11.87 0.41
N LEU A 62 -3.14 -10.78 0.07
CA LEU A 62 -2.59 -10.55 -1.27
C LEU A 62 -1.46 -11.54 -1.59
N ILE A 63 -0.60 -11.89 -0.63
CA ILE A 63 0.44 -12.91 -0.79
C ILE A 63 -0.19 -14.29 -0.99
N GLU A 64 -1.22 -14.63 -0.22
CA GLU A 64 -1.96 -15.89 -0.40
C GLU A 64 -2.55 -15.96 -1.81
N LYS A 65 -3.16 -14.88 -2.29
CA LYS A 65 -3.72 -14.80 -3.64
C LYS A 65 -2.64 -14.90 -4.72
N HIS A 66 -1.51 -14.21 -4.56
CA HIS A 66 -0.36 -14.32 -5.46
C HIS A 66 0.15 -15.77 -5.56
N SER A 67 0.30 -16.44 -4.41
CA SER A 67 0.70 -17.86 -4.38
C SER A 67 -0.33 -18.78 -5.03
N ALA A 68 -1.63 -18.52 -4.83
CA ALA A 68 -2.72 -19.30 -5.43
C ALA A 68 -2.77 -19.17 -6.97
N LEU A 69 -2.26 -18.06 -7.51
CA LEU A 69 -2.07 -17.85 -8.95
C LEU A 69 -0.78 -18.50 -9.49
N GLY A 70 0.00 -19.17 -8.63
CA GLY A 70 1.22 -19.89 -9.00
C GLY A 70 2.49 -19.04 -8.98
N GLY A 71 2.44 -17.82 -8.44
CA GLY A 71 3.61 -16.96 -8.34
C GLY A 71 4.48 -17.28 -7.12
N GLU A 72 5.79 -17.05 -7.26
CA GLU A 72 6.76 -17.09 -6.16
C GLU A 72 7.19 -15.66 -5.81
N LEU A 73 6.88 -15.22 -4.58
CA LEU A 73 7.09 -13.83 -4.19
C LEU A 73 8.51 -13.60 -3.67
N THR A 74 9.18 -12.57 -4.19
CA THR A 74 10.43 -12.06 -3.62
C THR A 74 10.29 -10.59 -3.21
N LEU A 75 10.36 -10.33 -1.91
CA LEU A 75 10.33 -8.96 -1.37
C LEU A 75 11.75 -8.40 -1.23
N LYS A 76 11.99 -7.26 -1.87
CA LYS A 76 13.23 -6.48 -1.73
C LYS A 76 12.88 -5.10 -1.20
N VAL A 77 13.05 -4.91 0.10
CA VAL A 77 12.82 -3.61 0.73
C VAL A 77 14.11 -2.78 0.66
N PRO A 78 14.08 -1.56 0.09
CA PRO A 78 15.25 -0.69 0.06
C PRO A 78 15.62 -0.19 1.47
N THR A 79 16.80 0.42 1.60
CA THR A 79 17.17 1.07 2.86
C THR A 79 16.22 2.23 3.16
N ILE A 80 15.51 2.16 4.28
CA ILE A 80 14.61 3.21 4.74
C ILE A 80 15.44 4.27 5.48
N ARG A 81 15.46 5.50 4.94
CA ARG A 81 16.11 6.66 5.58
C ARG A 81 15.05 7.72 5.85
N MET A 82 14.89 8.05 7.12
CA MET A 82 13.86 9.00 7.54
C MET A 82 14.45 10.37 7.82
N SER A 83 13.75 11.41 7.38
CA SER A 83 14.01 12.77 7.84
C SER A 83 13.85 12.86 9.36
N ARG A 84 14.67 13.71 10.00
CA ARG A 84 14.46 14.09 11.41
C ARG A 84 13.40 15.16 11.58
N ASP A 85 13.04 15.82 10.49
CA ASP A 85 11.92 16.76 10.41
C ASP A 85 10.62 15.95 10.24
N PRO A 86 9.69 15.99 11.21
CA PRO A 86 8.43 15.25 11.16
C PRO A 86 7.56 15.59 9.94
N GLU A 87 7.51 16.85 9.51
CA GLU A 87 6.67 17.25 8.39
C GLU A 87 7.21 16.67 7.09
N LYS A 88 8.53 16.77 6.89
CA LYS A 88 9.19 16.13 5.75
C LYS A 88 9.00 14.61 5.79
N ALA A 89 9.15 13.99 6.97
CA ALA A 89 9.01 12.55 7.10
C ALA A 89 7.59 12.05 6.80
N LEU A 90 6.55 12.82 7.15
CA LEU A 90 5.16 12.52 6.79
C LEU A 90 4.88 12.74 5.31
N ASN A 91 5.48 13.76 4.69
CA ASN A 91 5.39 13.98 3.24
C ASN A 91 6.07 12.85 2.46
N ASP A 92 7.27 12.43 2.87
CA ASP A 92 7.98 11.30 2.25
C ASP A 92 7.16 10.01 2.36
N LEU A 93 6.47 9.79 3.50
CA LEU A 93 5.55 8.67 3.68
C LEU A 93 4.33 8.79 2.75
N LEU A 94 3.70 9.96 2.67
CA LEU A 94 2.54 10.20 1.82
C LEU A 94 2.84 9.87 0.34
N GLU A 95 4.01 10.26 -0.16
CA GLU A 95 4.44 9.93 -1.52
C GLU A 95 4.60 8.42 -1.74
N LEU A 96 5.15 7.71 -0.74
CA LEU A 96 5.23 6.25 -0.76
C LEU A 96 3.83 5.60 -0.75
N GLU A 97 2.90 6.11 0.05
CA GLU A 97 1.53 5.59 0.11
C GLU A 97 0.78 5.79 -1.21
N CYS A 98 0.92 6.95 -1.83
CA CYS A 98 0.35 7.21 -3.17
C CYS A 98 0.92 6.25 -4.22
N ALA A 99 2.24 6.01 -4.20
CA ALA A 99 2.88 5.07 -5.12
C ALA A 99 2.39 3.62 -4.89
N ALA A 100 2.26 3.19 -3.64
CA ALA A 100 1.75 1.87 -3.29
C ALA A 100 0.28 1.70 -3.73
N MET A 101 -0.57 2.72 -3.52
CA MET A 101 -1.96 2.72 -3.96
C MET A 101 -2.08 2.63 -5.48
N ALA A 102 -1.29 3.41 -6.22
CA ALA A 102 -1.26 3.35 -7.68
C ALA A 102 -0.79 1.98 -8.19
N ALA A 103 0.20 1.38 -7.53
CA ALA A 103 0.69 0.05 -7.88
C ALA A 103 -0.37 -1.04 -7.65
N LEU A 104 -1.16 -0.95 -6.56
CA LEU A 104 -2.30 -1.86 -6.33
C LEU A 104 -3.37 -1.70 -7.40
N HIS A 105 -3.73 -0.45 -7.75
CA HIS A 105 -4.70 -0.17 -8.79
C HIS A 105 -4.28 -0.71 -10.16
N ALA A 106 -2.99 -0.62 -10.51
CA ALA A 106 -2.46 -1.14 -11.76
C ALA A 106 -2.65 -2.66 -11.93
N VAL A 107 -2.83 -3.42 -10.85
CA VAL A 107 -3.10 -4.87 -10.94
C VAL A 107 -4.49 -5.15 -11.55
N ILE A 108 -5.47 -4.25 -11.32
CA ILE A 108 -6.85 -4.39 -11.81
C ILE A 108 -6.91 -4.39 -13.35
N GLU A 109 -5.95 -3.75 -14.02
CA GLU A 109 -5.89 -3.76 -15.49
C GLU A 109 -5.73 -5.18 -16.08
N TYR A 110 -5.25 -6.13 -15.27
CA TYR A 110 -4.90 -7.48 -15.72
C TYR A 110 -5.77 -8.59 -15.12
N SER A 111 -6.72 -8.27 -14.24
CA SER A 111 -7.54 -9.28 -13.55
C SER A 111 -8.52 -9.97 -14.50
N GLY A 112 -9.10 -9.29 -15.49
CA GLY A 112 -10.10 -9.86 -16.40
C GLY A 112 -11.45 -10.16 -15.73
N GLN A 113 -12.41 -10.75 -16.44
CA GLN A 113 -13.83 -10.82 -16.01
C GLN A 113 -14.30 -12.20 -15.52
N GLU A 114 -13.39 -13.15 -15.26
CA GLU A 114 -13.75 -14.48 -14.79
C GLU A 114 -14.12 -14.48 -13.30
N PRO A 115 -14.90 -15.45 -12.76
CA PRO A 115 -15.27 -15.47 -11.34
C PRO A 115 -14.07 -15.47 -10.36
N ARG A 116 -12.95 -16.10 -10.74
CA ARG A 116 -11.71 -16.08 -9.94
C ARG A 116 -11.01 -14.72 -9.94
N SER A 117 -11.22 -13.95 -11.01
CA SER A 117 -10.75 -12.59 -11.22
C SER A 117 -11.55 -11.61 -10.39
N GLU A 118 -12.87 -11.78 -10.35
CA GLU A 118 -13.76 -10.98 -9.51
C GLU A 118 -13.30 -11.02 -8.04
N ALA A 119 -12.95 -12.21 -7.52
CA ALA A 119 -12.42 -12.34 -6.16
C ALA A 119 -11.05 -11.66 -5.96
N LEU A 120 -10.22 -11.52 -7.00
CA LEU A 120 -8.97 -10.75 -6.94
C LEU A 120 -9.28 -9.24 -6.94
N GLU A 121 -10.17 -8.80 -7.82
CA GLU A 121 -10.59 -7.39 -7.91
C GLU A 121 -11.18 -6.90 -6.60
N HIS A 122 -12.14 -7.61 -6.02
CA HIS A 122 -12.73 -7.22 -4.72
C HIS A 122 -11.67 -7.11 -3.61
N LEU A 123 -10.68 -8.03 -3.60
CA LEU A 123 -9.58 -7.95 -2.64
C LEU A 123 -8.72 -6.69 -2.87
N LEU A 124 -8.39 -6.37 -4.12
CA LEU A 124 -7.64 -5.18 -4.49
C LEU A 124 -8.42 -3.89 -4.21
N GLU A 125 -9.72 -3.84 -4.50
CA GLU A 125 -10.57 -2.69 -4.22
C GLU A 125 -10.64 -2.40 -2.72
N HIS A 126 -10.80 -3.45 -1.89
CA HIS A 126 -10.72 -3.30 -0.44
C HIS A 126 -9.36 -2.78 0.01
N ALA A 127 -8.28 -3.26 -0.60
CA ALA A 127 -6.93 -2.81 -0.32
C ALA A 127 -6.72 -1.33 -0.67
N ILE A 128 -7.10 -0.94 -1.87
CA ILE A 128 -7.01 0.43 -2.37
C ILE A 128 -7.87 1.36 -1.52
N MET A 129 -9.08 0.96 -1.14
CA MET A 129 -9.94 1.77 -0.28
C MET A 129 -9.30 2.04 1.09
N ARG A 130 -8.68 1.02 1.70
CA ARG A 130 -7.94 1.22 2.97
C ARG A 130 -6.72 2.09 2.77
N LYS A 131 -5.97 1.89 1.69
CA LYS A 131 -4.81 2.71 1.34
C LYS A 131 -5.18 4.17 1.11
N GLN A 132 -6.30 4.44 0.45
CA GLN A 132 -6.84 5.79 0.27
C GLN A 132 -7.12 6.46 1.63
N GLN A 133 -7.68 5.75 2.60
CA GLN A 133 -7.90 6.30 3.94
C GLN A 133 -6.58 6.68 4.64
N GLN A 134 -5.51 5.91 4.43
CA GLN A 134 -4.17 6.24 4.94
C GLN A 134 -3.61 7.50 4.26
N VAL A 135 -3.72 7.56 2.94
CA VAL A 135 -3.32 8.70 2.11
C VAL A 135 -4.05 9.97 2.55
N ASP A 136 -5.37 9.91 2.73
CA ASP A 136 -6.19 11.05 3.16
C ASP A 136 -5.78 11.54 4.55
N PHE A 137 -5.57 10.60 5.49
CA PHE A 137 -5.09 10.94 6.83
C PHE A 137 -3.73 11.64 6.79
N LEU A 138 -2.79 11.11 6.01
CA LEU A 138 -1.45 11.69 5.88
C LEU A 138 -1.46 13.03 5.16
N TRP A 139 -2.31 13.19 4.15
CA TRP A 139 -2.52 14.47 3.48
C TRP A 139 -2.98 15.54 4.48
N HIS A 140 -4.01 15.24 5.29
CA HIS A 140 -4.45 16.13 6.36
C HIS A 140 -3.37 16.40 7.41
N ALA A 141 -2.58 15.39 7.78
CA ALA A 141 -1.52 15.52 8.77
C ALA A 141 -0.28 16.28 8.26
N SER A 142 -0.04 16.26 6.95
CA SER A 142 1.13 16.89 6.31
C SER A 142 1.01 18.40 6.14
N GLY A 143 -0.19 18.98 6.31
CA GLY A 143 -0.43 20.40 6.11
C GLY A 143 -0.40 20.86 4.65
N ARG A 144 -0.37 19.93 3.68
CA ARG A 144 -0.52 20.25 2.25
C ARG A 144 -1.87 20.93 1.99
N THR A 145 -1.87 21.87 1.06
CA THR A 145 -3.08 22.62 0.64
C THR A 145 -3.51 22.28 -0.77
N GLU A 146 -2.62 21.71 -1.57
CA GLU A 146 -2.92 21.25 -2.93
C GLU A 146 -3.46 19.81 -2.91
N PRO A 147 -4.47 19.50 -3.75
CA PRO A 147 -5.00 18.15 -3.87
C PRO A 147 -3.93 17.19 -4.42
N LEU A 148 -4.01 15.92 -4.02
CA LEU A 148 -3.17 14.87 -4.57
C LEU A 148 -3.56 14.63 -6.04
N SER A 149 -2.58 14.70 -6.93
CA SER A 149 -2.71 14.44 -8.37
C SER A 149 -2.57 12.96 -8.70
#